data_AF-A0A956W6F7-F1
#
_entry.id   AF-A0A956W6F7-F1
#
_cell.length_a   1.000
_cell.length_b   1.000
_cell.length_c   1.000
_cell.angle_alpha   90.00
_cell.angle_beta   90.00
_cell.angle_gamma   90.00
#
_symmetry.space_group_name_H-M   'P 1'
#
loop_
_entity.id
_entity.type
_entity.pdbx_description
1 polymer ?
#
loop_
_entity_poly.entity_id
_entity_poly.type
_entity_poly.pdbx_seq_one_letter_code
_entity_poly.pdbx_strand_id
1 'polypeptide(L)'
;MGEFEDRFAELEAARAEVIALLRSYPAELLGRRPESDDWSVLENARHLIYAEQLHFRPFFTAPVRWSRIGMPTGGKPQRNGPGTEDTDDLEVVLETWDEVHAGVVAAVEVTRPPDALRHVDRNLRHLRAHARGIRRLVERLAGS
;
A
#
# COMPACT_ATOMS: atom_id res chain seq x y z
N MET A 1 -7.86 25.00 -7.71
CA MET A 1 -7.52 23.57 -7.64
C MET A 1 -8.84 22.83 -7.53
N GLY A 2 -9.09 21.79 -8.34
CA GLY A 2 -10.36 21.07 -8.30
C GLY A 2 -10.36 20.03 -7.18
N GLU A 3 -11.55 19.55 -6.83
CA GLU A 3 -11.73 18.55 -5.75
C GLU A 3 -10.92 17.27 -5.99
N PHE A 4 -10.77 16.87 -7.26
CA PHE A 4 -9.94 15.74 -7.63
C PHE A 4 -8.46 15.99 -7.31
N GLU A 5 -7.90 17.12 -7.73
CA GLU A 5 -6.50 17.46 -7.47
C GLU A 5 -6.21 17.55 -5.98
N ASP A 6 -7.11 18.15 -5.20
CA ASP A 6 -6.98 18.24 -3.74
C ASP A 6 -6.94 16.85 -3.09
N ARG A 7 -7.83 15.94 -3.52
CA ARG A 7 -7.88 14.57 -2.97
C ARG A 7 -6.73 13.70 -3.44
N PHE A 8 -6.25 13.90 -4.66
CA PHE A 8 -5.06 13.22 -5.14
C PHE A 8 -3.83 13.68 -4.36
N ALA A 9 -3.68 14.98 -4.10
CA ALA A 9 -2.62 15.50 -3.24
C ALA A 9 -2.68 14.95 -1.81
N GLU A 10 -3.88 14.74 -1.25
CA GLU A 10 -4.03 14.05 0.04
C GLU A 10 -3.58 12.58 0.00
N LEU A 11 -3.78 11.89 -1.13
CA LEU A 11 -3.29 10.53 -1.34
C LEU A 11 -1.75 10.51 -1.38
N GLU A 12 -1.14 11.42 -2.14
CA GLU A 12 0.32 11.58 -2.21
C GLU A 12 0.93 11.81 -0.81
N ALA A 13 0.36 12.75 -0.07
CA ALA A 13 0.82 13.08 1.28
C ALA A 13 0.72 11.87 2.22
N ALA A 14 -0.42 11.17 2.20
CA ALA A 14 -0.62 9.98 3.03
C ALA A 14 0.35 8.85 2.64
N ARG A 15 0.68 8.69 1.35
CA ARG A 15 1.65 7.69 0.88
C ARG A 15 3.05 8.06 1.38
N ALA A 16 3.46 9.31 1.19
CA ALA A 16 4.75 9.80 1.66
C ALA A 16 4.92 9.66 3.19
N GLU A 17 3.87 9.92 3.96
CA GLU A 17 3.88 9.72 5.42
C GLU A 17 4.13 8.26 5.80
N VAL A 18 3.51 7.30 5.10
CA VAL A 18 3.74 5.88 5.35
C VAL A 18 5.16 5.49 4.97
N ILE A 19 5.67 5.94 3.83
CA ILE A 19 7.04 5.65 3.38
C ILE A 19 8.07 6.18 4.39
N ALA A 20 7.90 7.43 4.84
CA ALA A 20 8.77 8.04 5.84
C ALA A 20 8.72 7.28 7.18
N LEU A 21 7.52 6.85 7.60
CA LEU A 21 7.36 6.02 8.78
C LEU A 21 8.11 4.70 8.65
N LEU A 22 7.96 3.97 7.53
CA LEU A 22 8.64 2.70 7.30
C LEU A 22 10.17 2.86 7.35
N ARG A 23 10.71 3.88 6.67
CA ARG A 23 12.16 4.16 6.66
C ARG A 23 12.73 4.61 8.01
N SER A 24 11.89 4.97 8.98
CA SER A 24 12.34 5.40 10.31
C SER A 24 12.65 4.23 11.25
N TYR A 25 12.41 2.99 10.83
CA TYR A 25 12.62 1.79 11.65
C TYR A 25 13.55 0.78 10.95
N PRO A 26 14.30 -0.03 11.74
CA PRO A 26 15.20 -1.04 11.18
C PRO A 26 14.40 -2.18 10.51
N ALA A 27 14.96 -2.75 9.44
CA ALA A 27 14.32 -3.78 8.62
C ALA A 27 13.90 -5.01 9.45
N GLU A 28 14.73 -5.40 10.43
CA GLU A 28 14.46 -6.52 11.33
C GLU A 28 13.17 -6.30 12.12
N LEU A 29 12.89 -5.06 12.54
CA LEU A 29 11.66 -4.72 13.24
C LEU A 29 10.46 -4.76 12.30
N LEU A 30 10.63 -4.29 11.06
CA LEU A 30 9.55 -4.25 10.06
C LEU A 30 9.10 -5.66 9.62
N GLY A 31 10.05 -6.59 9.49
CA GLY A 31 9.80 -7.97 9.10
C GLY A 31 9.22 -8.84 10.22
N ARG A 32 9.45 -8.47 11.50
CA ARG A 32 9.00 -9.25 12.66
C ARG A 32 7.47 -9.26 12.77
N ARG A 33 6.88 -10.46 12.73
CA ARG A 33 5.46 -10.65 13.10
C ARG A 33 5.28 -10.55 14.62
N PRO A 34 4.18 -9.93 15.10
CA PRO A 34 3.81 -9.96 16.51
C PRO A 34 3.33 -11.36 16.92
N GLU A 35 3.32 -11.65 18.23
CA GLU A 35 2.82 -12.92 18.79
C GLU A 35 1.33 -13.19 18.52
N SER A 36 0.56 -12.14 18.18
CA SER A 36 -0.88 -12.24 17.92
C SER A 36 -1.24 -12.88 16.57
N ASP A 37 -0.27 -13.48 15.85
CA ASP A 37 -0.40 -13.98 14.47
C ASP A 37 -0.87 -12.91 13.46
N ASP A 38 -0.87 -11.63 13.84
CA ASP A 38 -1.15 -10.52 12.93
C ASP A 38 0.00 -10.35 11.92
N TRP A 39 -0.27 -9.64 10.84
CA TRP A 39 0.75 -9.26 9.87
C TRP A 39 1.89 -8.43 10.48
N SER A 40 3.09 -8.64 9.97
CA SER A 40 4.21 -7.74 10.19
C SER A 40 3.96 -6.38 9.53
N VAL A 41 4.83 -5.42 9.82
CA VAL A 41 4.74 -4.09 9.22
C VAL A 41 5.04 -4.16 7.73
N LEU A 42 6.05 -4.94 7.34
CA LEU A 42 6.42 -5.14 5.94
C LEU A 42 5.29 -5.81 5.15
N GLU A 43 4.57 -6.75 5.78
CA GLU A 43 3.40 -7.36 5.18
C GLU A 43 2.26 -6.35 4.96
N ASN A 44 2.01 -5.48 5.93
CA ASN A 44 1.06 -4.38 5.71
C ASN A 44 1.47 -3.47 4.54
N ALA A 45 2.76 -3.17 4.38
CA ALA A 45 3.27 -2.38 3.26
C ALA A 45 3.07 -3.10 1.91
N ARG A 46 3.42 -4.38 1.82
CA ARG A 46 3.17 -5.22 0.63
C ARG A 46 1.67 -5.24 0.26
N HIS A 47 0.79 -5.35 1.25
CA HIS A 47 -0.65 -5.31 1.02
C HIS A 47 -1.15 -3.99 0.40
N LEU A 48 -0.54 -2.85 0.76
CA LEU A 48 -0.91 -1.54 0.22
C LEU A 48 -0.66 -1.44 -1.29
N ILE A 49 0.39 -2.08 -1.80
CA ILE A 49 0.65 -2.20 -3.25
C ILE A 49 -0.55 -2.84 -3.97
N TYR A 50 -1.01 -3.99 -3.46
CA TYR A 50 -2.17 -4.67 -4.02
C TYR A 50 -3.47 -3.87 -3.87
N ALA A 51 -3.69 -3.26 -2.71
CA ALA A 51 -4.88 -2.46 -2.46
C ALA A 51 -4.99 -1.30 -3.46
N GLU A 52 -3.87 -0.65 -3.77
CA GLU A 52 -3.82 0.42 -4.75
C GLU A 52 -4.15 -0.09 -6.17
N GLN A 53 -3.49 -1.16 -6.63
CA GLN A 53 -3.82 -1.78 -7.93
C GLN A 53 -5.30 -2.19 -8.02
N LEU A 54 -5.86 -2.74 -6.93
CA LEU A 54 -7.25 -3.16 -6.87
C LEU A 54 -8.21 -1.99 -6.95
N HIS A 55 -7.92 -0.90 -6.24
CA HIS A 55 -8.77 0.27 -6.21
C HIS A 55 -8.74 1.03 -7.53
N PHE A 56 -7.62 1.08 -8.23
CA PHE A 56 -7.51 1.80 -9.51
C PHE A 56 -7.64 0.89 -10.74
N ARG A 57 -7.90 -0.41 -10.56
CA ARG A 57 -8.09 -1.40 -11.64
C ARG A 57 -8.95 -0.90 -12.81
N PRO A 58 -10.10 -0.22 -12.60
CA PRO A 58 -10.97 0.23 -13.70
C PRO A 58 -10.32 1.22 -14.68
N PHE A 59 -9.20 1.86 -14.32
CA PHE A 59 -8.58 2.91 -15.14
C PHE A 59 -7.46 2.40 -16.04
N PHE A 60 -7.04 1.14 -15.87
CA PHE A 60 -6.08 0.52 -16.76
C PHE A 60 -6.75 0.08 -18.06
N THR A 61 -6.21 0.53 -19.19
CA THR A 61 -6.70 0.17 -20.54
C THR A 61 -6.25 -1.23 -20.97
N ALA A 62 -5.15 -1.73 -20.40
CA ALA A 62 -4.68 -3.10 -20.52
C ALA A 62 -5.01 -3.90 -19.24
N PRO A 63 -5.04 -5.25 -19.30
CA PRO A 63 -5.17 -6.06 -18.10
C PRO A 63 -4.11 -5.69 -17.05
N VAL A 64 -4.54 -5.46 -15.81
CA VAL A 64 -3.64 -5.13 -14.70
C VAL A 64 -2.66 -6.28 -14.50
N ARG A 65 -1.37 -5.98 -14.64
CA ARG A 65 -0.29 -6.87 -14.22
C ARG A 65 -0.11 -6.70 -12.70
N TRP A 66 -0.73 -7.60 -11.95
CA TRP A 66 -0.63 -7.61 -10.49
C TRP A 66 0.82 -7.78 -10.04
N SER A 67 1.25 -6.96 -9.08
CA SER A 67 2.53 -7.14 -8.42
C SER A 67 2.50 -8.41 -7.58
N ARG A 68 3.45 -9.33 -7.81
CA ARG A 68 3.57 -10.58 -7.04
C ARG A 68 3.93 -10.33 -5.58
N ILE A 69 4.60 -9.21 -5.29
CA ILE A 69 4.97 -8.77 -3.94
C ILE A 69 3.73 -8.39 -3.12
N GLY A 70 2.71 -7.77 -3.73
CA GLY A 70 1.49 -7.37 -3.04
C GLY A 70 0.34 -8.37 -3.11
N MET A 71 0.31 -9.24 -4.13
CA MET A 71 -0.82 -10.12 -4.43
C MET A 71 -1.08 -11.15 -3.32
N PRO A 72 -2.25 -11.16 -2.67
CA PRO A 72 -2.56 -12.13 -1.62
C PRO A 72 -2.43 -13.58 -2.13
N THR A 73 -1.84 -14.46 -1.31
CA THR A 73 -1.64 -15.89 -1.61
C THR A 73 -2.92 -16.73 -1.55
N GLY A 74 -4.08 -16.12 -1.27
CA GLY A 74 -5.37 -16.79 -1.06
C GLY A 74 -5.60 -17.20 0.41
N GLY A 75 -6.79 -17.71 0.73
CA GLY A 75 -7.18 -18.12 2.09
C GLY A 75 -7.44 -16.95 3.06
N LYS A 76 -7.25 -17.15 4.38
CA LYS A 76 -7.48 -16.09 5.38
C LYS A 76 -6.33 -15.07 5.31
N PRO A 77 -6.59 -13.79 4.95
CA PRO A 77 -5.53 -12.80 4.73
C PRO A 77 -4.55 -12.72 5.90
N GLN A 78 -5.07 -12.69 7.13
CA GLN A 78 -4.30 -12.64 8.38
C GLN A 78 -3.25 -13.75 8.54
N ARG A 79 -3.41 -14.90 7.86
CA ARG A 79 -2.52 -16.07 8.03
C ARG A 79 -1.59 -16.33 6.86
N ASN A 80 -2.00 -15.98 5.64
CA ASN A 80 -1.34 -16.49 4.44
C ASN A 80 -0.34 -15.51 3.80
N GLY A 81 -0.12 -14.34 4.40
CA GLY A 81 0.85 -13.36 3.92
C GLY A 81 0.37 -12.60 2.67
N PRO A 82 0.85 -11.36 2.48
CA PRO A 82 0.61 -10.58 1.28
C PRO A 82 1.75 -10.84 0.28
N GLY A 83 1.47 -11.51 -0.83
CA GLY A 83 2.44 -11.71 -1.90
C GLY A 83 2.73 -13.18 -2.19
N THR A 84 2.69 -13.55 -3.48
CA THR A 84 3.16 -14.87 -3.96
C THR A 84 4.67 -14.92 -4.16
N GLU A 85 5.33 -13.77 -4.07
CA GLU A 85 6.78 -13.60 -4.07
C GLU A 85 7.20 -12.99 -2.74
N ASP A 86 7.97 -13.73 -1.96
CA ASP A 86 8.44 -13.29 -0.65
C ASP A 86 9.69 -12.44 -0.76
N THR A 87 9.64 -11.27 -0.13
CA THR A 87 10.77 -10.37 0.08
C THR A 87 10.69 -9.80 1.49
N ASP A 88 11.85 -9.70 2.13
CA ASP A 88 12.09 -9.01 3.40
C ASP A 88 12.78 -7.64 3.20
N ASP A 89 13.10 -7.28 1.96
CA ASP A 89 13.74 -6.01 1.60
C ASP A 89 12.71 -4.88 1.46
N LEU A 90 12.77 -3.92 2.38
CA LEU A 90 11.91 -2.74 2.36
C LEU A 90 12.06 -1.93 1.07
N GLU A 91 13.28 -1.72 0.57
CA GLU A 91 13.48 -0.85 -0.58
C GLU A 91 12.93 -1.49 -1.86
N VAL A 92 12.99 -2.83 -1.99
CA VAL A 92 12.30 -3.56 -3.08
C VAL A 92 10.78 -3.37 -3.00
N VAL A 93 10.20 -3.41 -1.79
CA VAL A 93 8.76 -3.16 -1.59
C VAL A 93 8.40 -1.71 -1.96
N LEU A 94 9.23 -0.74 -1.56
CA LEU A 94 8.99 0.68 -1.84
C LEU A 94 9.14 1.01 -3.34
N GLU A 95 10.17 0.48 -4.01
CA GLU A 95 10.37 0.62 -5.45
C GLU A 95 9.18 0.03 -6.21
N THR A 96 8.73 -1.16 -5.84
CA THR A 96 7.54 -1.78 -6.43
C THR A 96 6.29 -0.94 -6.21
N TRP A 97 6.15 -0.31 -5.04
CA TRP A 97 5.04 0.60 -4.78
C TRP A 97 5.15 1.85 -5.65
N ASP A 98 6.34 2.43 -5.82
CA ASP A 98 6.56 3.60 -6.69
C ASP A 98 6.18 3.27 -8.15
N GLU A 99 6.57 2.10 -8.66
CA GLU A 99 6.20 1.65 -10.01
C GLU A 99 4.68 1.50 -10.18
N VAL A 100 4.02 0.84 -9.23
CA VAL A 100 2.55 0.67 -9.24
C VAL A 100 1.85 2.01 -9.20
N HIS A 101 2.32 2.89 -8.33
CA HIS A 101 1.75 4.21 -8.12
C HIS A 101 1.89 5.09 -9.37
N ALA A 102 3.07 5.10 -10.00
CA ALA A 102 3.30 5.79 -11.27
C ALA A 102 2.35 5.28 -12.38
N GLY A 103 2.11 3.96 -12.44
CA GLY A 103 1.13 3.37 -13.35
C GLY A 103 -0.30 3.83 -13.09
N VAL A 104 -0.69 3.98 -11.81
CA VAL A 104 -1.99 4.51 -11.40
C VAL A 104 -2.14 5.98 -11.80
N VAL A 105 -1.14 6.81 -11.51
CA VAL A 105 -1.12 8.24 -11.89
C VAL A 105 -1.34 8.36 -13.40
N ALA A 106 -0.55 7.65 -14.20
CA ALA A 106 -0.67 7.68 -15.66
C ALA A 106 -2.05 7.21 -16.14
N ALA A 107 -2.60 6.15 -15.55
CA ALA A 107 -3.92 5.63 -15.92
C ALA A 107 -5.04 6.63 -15.62
N VAL A 108 -5.00 7.27 -14.45
CA VAL A 108 -6.01 8.26 -14.03
C VAL A 108 -5.89 9.55 -14.84
N GLU A 109 -4.68 10.03 -15.11
CA GLU A 109 -4.44 11.23 -15.91
C GLU A 109 -4.91 11.09 -17.36
N VAL A 110 -4.71 9.91 -17.97
CA VAL A 110 -5.14 9.63 -19.35
C VAL A 110 -6.66 9.51 -19.44
N THR A 111 -7.29 8.86 -18.45
CA THR A 111 -8.73 8.55 -18.54
C THR A 111 -9.62 9.66 -17.99
N ARG A 112 -9.10 10.52 -17.08
CA ARG A 112 -9.84 11.52 -16.27
C ARG A 112 -11.30 11.13 -16.01
N PRO A 113 -11.54 9.94 -15.45
CA PRO A 113 -12.86 9.38 -15.45
C PRO A 113 -13.73 10.12 -14.43
N PRO A 114 -15.04 10.30 -14.69
CA PRO A 114 -15.94 11.03 -13.79
C PRO A 114 -15.98 10.46 -12.37
N ASP A 115 -15.62 9.18 -12.19
CA ASP A 115 -15.60 8.49 -10.91
C ASP A 115 -14.21 8.36 -10.28
N ALA A 116 -13.15 8.95 -10.85
CA ALA A 116 -11.79 8.91 -10.32
C ALA A 116 -11.72 9.27 -8.83
N LEU A 117 -12.46 10.33 -8.45
CA LEU A 117 -12.53 10.82 -7.08
C LEU A 117 -12.97 9.73 -6.09
N ARG A 118 -13.98 8.91 -6.45
CA ARG A 118 -14.47 7.81 -5.59
C ARG A 118 -13.37 6.77 -5.33
N HIS A 119 -12.53 6.51 -6.32
CA HIS A 119 -11.45 5.53 -6.23
C HIS A 119 -10.27 6.07 -5.42
N VAL A 120 -9.93 7.36 -5.61
CA VAL A 120 -8.98 8.08 -4.76
C VAL A 120 -9.43 8.05 -3.30
N ASP A 121 -10.67 8.42 -3.03
CA ASP A 121 -11.24 8.41 -1.68
C ASP A 121 -11.22 7.01 -1.03
N ARG A 122 -11.54 5.99 -1.82
CA ARG A 122 -11.49 4.60 -1.35
C ARG A 122 -10.06 4.20 -0.99
N ASN A 123 -9.09 4.50 -1.85
CA ASN A 123 -7.69 4.16 -1.60
C ASN A 123 -7.12 4.95 -0.41
N LEU A 124 -7.42 6.25 -0.32
CA LEU A 124 -6.98 7.11 0.77
C LEU A 124 -7.51 6.64 2.13
N ARG A 125 -8.80 6.26 2.22
CA ARG A 125 -9.36 5.68 3.46
C ARG A 125 -8.65 4.39 3.85
N HIS A 126 -8.37 3.51 2.88
CA HIS A 126 -7.69 2.23 3.10
C HIS A 126 -6.25 2.45 3.57
N LEU A 127 -5.49 3.30 2.88
CA LEU A 127 -4.13 3.69 3.22
C LEU A 127 -4.06 4.26 4.63
N ARG A 128 -4.91 5.23 4.97
CA ARG A 128 -4.96 5.83 6.32
C ARG A 128 -5.31 4.80 7.41
N ALA A 129 -6.14 3.80 7.11
CA ALA A 129 -6.44 2.73 8.05
C ALA A 129 -5.21 1.86 8.34
N HIS A 130 -4.49 1.44 7.30
CA HIS A 130 -3.24 0.69 7.45
C HIS A 130 -2.13 1.54 8.08
N ALA A 131 -1.99 2.82 7.73
CA ALA A 131 -1.01 3.71 8.34
C ALA A 131 -1.16 3.78 9.87
N ARG A 132 -2.39 3.87 10.37
CA ARG A 132 -2.67 3.80 11.83
C ARG A 132 -2.34 2.43 12.43
N GLY A 133 -2.60 1.35 11.70
CA GLY A 133 -2.26 -0.01 12.11
C GLY A 133 -0.75 -0.21 12.21
N ILE A 134 -0.03 0.15 11.14
CA ILE A 134 1.43 0.13 11.05
C ILE A 134 2.04 0.92 12.19
N ARG A 135 1.62 2.17 12.42
CA ARG A 135 2.14 3.01 13.50
C ARG A 135 2.03 2.34 14.87
N ARG A 136 0.84 1.85 15.21
CA ARG A 136 0.62 1.14 16.49
C ARG A 136 1.48 -0.12 16.60
N LEU A 137 1.66 -0.83 15.50
CA LEU A 137 2.45 -2.05 15.48
C LEU A 137 3.93 -1.76 15.67
N VAL A 138 4.52 -0.79 14.96
CA VAL A 138 5.93 -0.42 15.14
C VAL A 138 6.21 0.10 16.55
N GLU A 139 5.33 0.94 17.10
CA GLU A 139 5.46 1.47 18.46
C GLU A 139 5.45 0.34 19.50
N ARG A 140 4.53 -0.63 19.36
CA ARG A 140 4.48 -1.81 20.23
C ARG A 140 5.74 -2.66 20.12
N LEU A 141 6.20 -2.93 18.89
CA LEU A 141 7.38 -3.75 18.63
C LEU A 141 8.69 -3.08 19.08
N ALA A 142 8.78 -1.75 19.01
CA ALA A 142 9.97 -0.99 19.44
C ALA A 142 10.06 -0.84 20.97
N GLY A 143 8.93 -0.89 21.67
CA GLY A 143 8.87 -0.85 23.14
C GLY A 143 8.92 -2.22 23.83
N SER A 144 8.98 -3.32 23.06
CA SER A 144 9.08 -4.70 23.55
C SER A 144 10.53 -5.18 23.51
#